data_AF-A0A8V0X643-F1
#
_entry.id   AF-A0A8V0X643-F1
#
_cell.length_a   1.000
_cell.length_b   1.000
_cell.length_c   1.000
_cell.angle_alpha   90.00
_cell.angle_beta   90.00
_cell.angle_gamma   90.00
#
_symmetry.space_group_name_H-M   'P 1'
#
loop_
_entity.id
_entity.type
_entity.pdbx_description
1 polymer ?
#
loop_
_entity_poly.entity_id
_entity_poly.type
_entity_poly.pdbx_seq_one_letter_code
_entity_poly.pdbx_strand_id
1 'polypeptide(L)'
;MRCPGRKRDFSPVLWSQYFESMEDVVGPVLLLLHGGGHSALSWAVFTSAIISRIQCRIVALDLRGHGKYKHCLLDVGNVVEALYGDLPPPIMLIGHSMGGAIAVHTAVANLVPSLLGLCMIDVVEGTAMDALNSMQNFLRSRPKTFKSLENAIEWSVKSGQIRNLESARVSMVGQVKQCEGAASPEGPKAIVEGIIEEEEEEEEDDEGGVSVNKRKKEDDTETKKEHLYTWRIELAKTEKYWDGWFRGLSNLFLSCPTPKLLLLAGVDRLDKDLTIGQMQGKFQMQVLPQCGHAVHEDAPDKVAEAVATFLIRHRFTEPIGGFQW
;
A
#
# COMPACT_ATOMS: atom_id res chain seq x y z
N MET A 1 13.74 -38.26 9.69
CA MET A 1 13.76 -37.82 8.27
C MET A 1 13.16 -36.42 8.21
N ARG A 2 13.96 -35.40 7.86
CA ARG A 2 13.42 -34.05 7.57
C ARG A 2 12.77 -34.12 6.19
N CYS A 3 11.48 -33.80 6.08
CA CYS A 3 10.84 -33.60 4.78
C CYS A 3 11.67 -32.59 3.97
N PRO A 4 11.86 -32.78 2.64
CA PRO A 4 12.48 -31.76 1.81
C PRO A 4 11.68 -30.47 1.99
N GLY A 5 12.34 -29.42 2.49
CA GLY A 5 11.68 -28.15 2.73
C GLY A 5 11.06 -27.67 1.43
N ARG A 6 9.72 -27.62 1.36
CA ARG A 6 8.99 -27.05 0.23
C ARG A 6 9.59 -25.66 -0.01
N LYS A 7 10.16 -25.41 -1.21
CA LYS A 7 10.68 -24.08 -1.55
C LYS A 7 9.55 -23.08 -1.34
N ARG A 8 9.83 -21.98 -0.63
CA ARG A 8 8.85 -20.91 -0.43
C ARG A 8 8.52 -20.30 -1.80
N ASP A 9 7.24 -20.05 -2.03
CA ASP A 9 6.73 -19.43 -3.25
C ASP A 9 6.75 -17.90 -3.08
N PHE A 10 7.50 -17.23 -3.95
CA PHE A 10 7.65 -15.77 -3.98
C PHE A 10 6.96 -15.15 -5.21
N SER A 11 6.11 -15.91 -5.91
CA SER A 11 5.30 -15.39 -7.01
C SER A 11 4.37 -14.27 -6.52
N PRO A 12 4.19 -13.20 -7.31
CA PRO A 12 3.30 -12.10 -6.95
C PRO A 12 1.83 -12.56 -6.89
N VAL A 13 1.07 -11.91 -6.01
CA VAL A 13 -0.36 -12.14 -5.85
C VAL A 13 -1.11 -10.87 -6.27
N LEU A 14 -2.23 -11.04 -6.98
CA LEU A 14 -3.03 -9.92 -7.49
C LEU A 14 -3.88 -9.30 -6.37
N TRP A 15 -4.03 -7.98 -6.43
CA TRP A 15 -4.83 -7.19 -5.49
C TRP A 15 -6.30 -7.67 -5.41
N SER A 16 -6.84 -8.19 -6.51
CA SER A 16 -8.22 -8.67 -6.61
C SER A 16 -8.53 -9.90 -5.76
N GLN A 17 -7.51 -10.52 -5.14
CA GLN A 17 -7.73 -11.56 -4.12
C GLN A 17 -8.10 -11.01 -2.75
N TYR A 18 -7.83 -9.72 -2.50
CA TYR A 18 -7.98 -9.07 -1.20
C TYR A 18 -8.97 -7.90 -1.19
N PHE A 19 -9.17 -7.27 -2.34
CA PHE A 19 -10.14 -6.18 -2.49
C PHE A 19 -11.14 -6.53 -3.59
N GLU A 20 -12.41 -6.41 -3.25
CA GLU A 20 -13.52 -6.52 -4.18
C GLU A 20 -13.97 -5.12 -4.64
N SER A 21 -14.63 -5.02 -5.79
CA SER A 21 -15.37 -3.81 -6.16
C SER A 21 -16.62 -3.67 -5.30
N MET A 22 -17.05 -2.42 -5.03
CA MET A 22 -18.17 -2.08 -4.13
C MET A 22 -19.35 -3.06 -4.21
N GLU A 23 -19.52 -3.87 -3.18
CA GLU A 23 -20.83 -4.42 -2.80
C GLU A 23 -21.55 -3.40 -1.88
N ASP A 24 -22.87 -3.55 -1.71
CA ASP A 24 -23.69 -2.78 -0.76
C ASP A 24 -23.36 -3.14 0.71
N VAL A 25 -22.11 -2.92 1.11
CA VAL A 25 -21.61 -3.22 2.46
C VAL A 25 -21.96 -2.06 3.39
N VAL A 26 -22.63 -2.38 4.49
CA VAL A 26 -23.00 -1.42 5.55
C VAL A 26 -21.87 -1.32 6.58
N GLY A 27 -21.74 -0.16 7.23
CA GLY A 27 -20.75 0.07 8.30
C GLY A 27 -19.82 1.26 8.04
N PRO A 28 -18.97 1.63 9.01
CA PRO A 28 -18.03 2.74 8.86
C PRO A 28 -17.00 2.44 7.77
N VAL A 29 -16.48 3.50 7.15
CA VAL A 29 -15.37 3.40 6.20
C VAL A 29 -14.06 3.48 6.97
N LEU A 30 -13.21 2.47 6.83
CA LEU A 30 -11.83 2.52 7.28
C LEU A 30 -10.97 3.04 6.13
N LEU A 31 -10.52 4.29 6.26
CA LEU A 31 -9.67 4.97 5.28
C LEU A 31 -8.21 4.77 5.65
N LEU A 32 -7.52 3.93 4.88
CA LEU A 32 -6.20 3.37 5.22
C LEU A 32 -5.08 4.09 4.48
N LEU A 33 -4.12 4.65 5.23
CA LEU A 33 -3.01 5.46 4.72
C LEU A 33 -1.66 4.76 4.97
N HIS A 34 -0.98 4.36 3.90
CA HIS A 34 0.27 3.59 3.98
C HIS A 34 1.50 4.45 4.38
N GLY A 35 2.59 3.78 4.77
CA GLY A 35 3.88 4.42 5.08
C GLY A 35 4.66 4.93 3.86
N GLY A 36 5.71 5.71 4.08
CA GLY A 36 6.55 6.24 2.99
C GLY A 36 7.24 5.12 2.20
N GLY A 37 7.17 5.17 0.88
CA GLY A 37 7.70 4.13 -0.02
C GLY A 37 6.79 2.90 -0.21
N HIS A 38 5.66 2.84 0.50
CA HIS A 38 4.68 1.76 0.41
C HIS A 38 3.55 2.12 -0.59
N SER A 39 2.45 1.35 -0.56
CA SER A 39 1.24 1.62 -1.33
C SER A 39 0.00 1.11 -0.58
N ALA A 40 -1.21 1.34 -1.10
CA ALA A 40 -2.47 0.81 -0.58
C ALA A 40 -2.43 -0.72 -0.37
N LEU A 41 -1.62 -1.43 -1.16
CA LEU A 41 -1.50 -2.90 -1.11
C LEU A 41 -0.83 -3.41 0.16
N SER A 42 -0.15 -2.56 0.94
CA SER A 42 0.30 -2.92 2.30
C SER A 42 -0.87 -3.26 3.23
N TRP A 43 -2.09 -2.83 2.91
CA TRP A 43 -3.27 -3.15 3.70
C TRP A 43 -4.02 -4.40 3.24
N ALA A 44 -3.56 -5.10 2.19
CA ALA A 44 -4.31 -6.19 1.57
C ALA A 44 -4.69 -7.31 2.55
N VAL A 45 -3.73 -7.86 3.30
CA VAL A 45 -4.01 -8.95 4.25
C VAL A 45 -4.78 -8.45 5.47
N PHE A 46 -4.52 -7.21 5.90
CA PHE A 46 -5.33 -6.55 6.95
C PHE A 46 -6.80 -6.44 6.53
N THR A 47 -7.08 -6.10 5.27
CA THR A 47 -8.45 -6.02 4.73
C THR A 47 -9.18 -7.34 4.90
N SER A 48 -8.63 -8.45 4.43
CA SER A 48 -9.25 -9.78 4.60
C SER A 48 -9.45 -10.14 6.08
N ALA A 49 -8.50 -9.77 6.93
CA ALA A 49 -8.60 -9.99 8.37
C ALA A 49 -9.76 -9.17 8.99
N ILE A 50 -9.86 -7.87 8.73
CA ILE A 50 -10.85 -7.00 9.40
C ILE A 50 -12.28 -7.24 8.90
N ILE A 51 -12.49 -7.49 7.61
CA ILE A 51 -13.83 -7.70 7.04
C ILE A 51 -14.48 -8.99 7.56
N SER A 52 -13.67 -9.98 7.98
CA SER A 52 -14.18 -11.20 8.62
C SER A 52 -14.62 -11.00 10.07
N ARG A 53 -14.29 -9.86 10.69
CA ARG A 53 -14.51 -9.58 12.12
C ARG A 53 -15.64 -8.58 12.37
N ILE A 54 -15.83 -7.60 11.49
CA ILE A 54 -16.78 -6.49 11.68
C ILE A 54 -17.43 -6.03 10.37
N GLN A 55 -18.61 -5.41 10.47
CA GLN A 55 -19.26 -4.74 9.33
C GLN A 55 -18.55 -3.43 9.03
N CYS A 56 -17.78 -3.37 7.95
CA CYS A 56 -17.07 -2.15 7.57
C CYS A 56 -16.83 -2.10 6.06
N ARG A 57 -16.52 -0.90 5.58
CA ARG A 57 -16.04 -0.66 4.22
C ARG A 57 -14.58 -0.27 4.27
N ILE A 58 -13.78 -0.70 3.30
CA ILE A 58 -12.36 -0.40 3.25
C ILE A 58 -12.06 0.52 2.07
N VAL A 59 -11.35 1.61 2.33
CA VAL A 59 -10.75 2.46 1.30
C VAL A 59 -9.26 2.53 1.58
N ALA A 60 -8.46 1.75 0.86
CA ALA A 60 -7.01 1.82 0.94
C ALA A 60 -6.48 2.78 -0.14
N LEU A 61 -5.81 3.85 0.29
CA LEU A 61 -5.41 4.95 -0.60
C LEU A 61 -3.94 4.86 -0.99
N ASP A 62 -3.64 4.91 -2.28
CA ASP A 62 -2.30 5.21 -2.78
C ASP A 62 -2.04 6.72 -2.62
N LEU A 63 -1.17 7.08 -1.67
CA LEU A 63 -0.81 8.48 -1.42
C LEU A 63 0.02 9.06 -2.58
N ARG A 64 0.02 10.39 -2.71
CA ARG A 64 0.75 11.11 -3.76
C ARG A 64 2.18 10.59 -3.95
N GLY A 65 2.55 10.29 -5.20
CA GLY A 65 3.87 9.79 -5.57
C GLY A 65 4.10 8.31 -5.29
N HIS A 66 3.09 7.59 -4.78
CA HIS A 66 3.13 6.17 -4.44
C HIS A 66 2.15 5.35 -5.28
N GLY A 67 2.31 4.03 -5.26
CA GLY A 67 1.43 3.08 -5.94
C GLY A 67 1.15 3.33 -7.43
N LYS A 68 0.00 2.88 -7.93
CA LYS A 68 -0.24 2.77 -9.38
C LYS A 68 -0.40 4.13 -10.07
N TYR A 69 -0.89 5.14 -9.34
CA TYR A 69 -1.25 6.44 -9.89
C TYR A 69 -0.17 7.49 -9.63
N LYS A 70 0.69 7.75 -10.64
CA LYS A 70 1.71 8.82 -10.62
C LYS A 70 1.12 10.22 -10.32
N HIS A 71 -0.20 10.40 -10.50
CA HIS A 71 -0.91 11.68 -10.47
C HIS A 71 -2.06 11.77 -9.45
N CYS A 72 -2.13 10.92 -8.41
CA CYS A 72 -3.02 11.22 -7.29
C CYS A 72 -2.52 12.48 -6.57
N LEU A 73 -2.97 13.63 -7.08
CA LEU A 73 -2.68 15.00 -6.64
C LEU A 73 -3.54 15.40 -5.44
N LEU A 74 -4.43 14.51 -5.00
CA LEU A 74 -5.51 14.82 -4.07
C LEU A 74 -5.06 14.59 -2.63
N ASP A 75 -5.30 15.60 -1.79
CA ASP A 75 -5.27 15.48 -0.34
C ASP A 75 -6.33 14.45 0.11
N VAL A 76 -6.17 13.85 1.28
CA VAL A 76 -7.12 12.89 1.86
C VAL A 76 -8.53 13.49 1.91
N GLY A 77 -8.65 14.79 2.21
CA GLY A 77 -9.93 15.52 2.17
C GLY A 77 -10.57 15.52 0.78
N ASN A 78 -9.80 15.86 -0.25
CA ASN A 78 -10.29 15.86 -1.63
C ASN A 78 -10.69 14.46 -2.12
N VAL A 79 -10.03 13.40 -1.62
CA VAL A 79 -10.43 12.02 -1.90
C VAL A 79 -11.78 11.72 -1.26
N VAL A 80 -11.99 12.12 0.00
CA VAL A 80 -13.28 11.93 0.68
C VAL A 80 -14.40 12.71 -0.03
N GLU A 81 -14.15 13.95 -0.41
CA GLU A 81 -15.08 14.79 -1.18
C GLU A 81 -15.38 14.17 -2.56
N ALA A 82 -14.38 13.68 -3.28
CA ALA A 82 -14.58 13.04 -4.58
C ALA A 82 -15.36 11.72 -4.49
N LEU A 83 -15.21 10.96 -3.41
CA LEU A 83 -15.87 9.68 -3.21
C LEU A 83 -17.31 9.82 -2.68
N TYR A 84 -17.56 10.81 -1.83
CA TYR A 84 -18.82 10.89 -1.07
C TYR A 84 -19.54 12.24 -1.12
N GLY A 85 -18.94 13.26 -1.73
CA GLY A 85 -19.49 14.61 -1.77
C GLY A 85 -19.71 15.19 -0.38
N ASP A 86 -20.85 15.87 -0.21
CA ASP A 86 -21.19 16.62 1.00
C ASP A 86 -21.63 15.74 2.19
N LEU A 87 -21.97 14.46 1.95
CA LEU A 87 -22.50 13.54 2.96
C LEU A 87 -21.61 12.31 3.12
N PRO A 88 -20.35 12.47 3.57
CA PRO A 88 -19.47 11.35 3.78
C PRO A 88 -20.01 10.41 4.87
N PRO A 89 -19.90 9.08 4.69
CA PRO A 89 -20.26 8.14 5.74
C PRO A 89 -19.34 8.31 6.95
N PRO A 90 -19.67 7.71 8.11
CA PRO A 90 -18.76 7.71 9.24
C PRO A 90 -17.40 7.08 8.85
N ILE A 91 -16.30 7.83 9.04
CA ILE A 91 -14.95 7.43 8.62
C ILE A 91 -14.04 7.27 9.82
N MET A 92 -13.24 6.20 9.84
CA MET A 92 -12.08 6.06 10.71
C MET A 92 -10.80 6.20 9.86
N LEU A 93 -9.91 7.12 10.24
CA LEU A 93 -8.59 7.21 9.63
C LEU A 93 -7.63 6.24 10.31
N ILE A 94 -6.92 5.42 9.52
CA ILE A 94 -5.90 4.50 10.02
C ILE A 94 -4.63 4.72 9.21
N GLY A 95 -3.55 5.15 9.87
CA GLY A 95 -2.32 5.50 9.18
C GLY A 95 -1.09 4.85 9.77
N HIS A 96 -0.22 4.33 8.90
CA HIS A 96 1.10 3.79 9.27
C HIS A 96 2.22 4.77 8.97
N SER A 97 3.14 4.99 9.92
CA SER A 97 4.34 5.80 9.71
C SER A 97 4.01 7.19 9.11
N MET A 98 4.52 7.52 7.92
CA MET A 98 4.14 8.72 7.15
C MET A 98 2.61 8.89 7.00
N GLY A 99 1.89 7.80 6.70
CA GLY A 99 0.42 7.82 6.61
C GLY A 99 -0.26 8.10 7.95
N GLY A 100 0.37 7.71 9.07
CA GLY A 100 -0.09 8.06 10.42
C GLY A 100 0.03 9.55 10.71
N ALA A 101 1.16 10.16 10.32
CA ALA A 101 1.33 11.61 10.39
C ALA A 101 0.28 12.34 9.55
N ILE A 102 0.09 11.92 8.30
CA ILE A 102 -0.92 12.50 7.41
C ILE A 102 -2.33 12.36 8.01
N ALA A 103 -2.68 11.20 8.56
CA ALA A 103 -3.98 10.98 9.22
C ALA A 103 -4.25 12.00 10.35
N VAL A 104 -3.25 12.30 11.18
CA VAL A 104 -3.37 13.30 12.25
C VAL A 104 -3.57 14.70 11.66
N HIS A 105 -2.74 15.10 10.69
CA HIS A 105 -2.85 16.41 10.04
C HIS A 105 -4.21 16.58 9.38
N THR A 106 -4.70 15.57 8.66
CA THR A 106 -6.04 15.53 8.05
C THR A 106 -7.14 15.67 9.11
N ALA A 107 -7.01 14.98 10.25
CA ALA A 107 -7.99 15.04 11.33
C ALA A 107 -8.04 16.43 11.99
N VAL A 108 -6.89 17.03 12.32
CA VAL A 108 -6.83 18.36 12.96
C VAL A 108 -7.28 19.46 12.02
N ALA A 109 -6.96 19.36 10.72
CA ALA A 109 -7.45 20.29 9.71
C ALA A 109 -8.94 20.10 9.39
N ASN A 110 -9.62 19.13 10.03
CA ASN A 110 -11.05 18.83 9.85
C ASN A 110 -11.42 18.58 8.37
N LEU A 111 -10.53 17.92 7.63
CA LEU A 111 -10.72 17.63 6.20
C LEU A 111 -11.66 16.43 5.96
N VAL A 112 -12.05 15.72 7.01
CA VAL A 112 -13.01 14.61 6.98
C VAL A 112 -14.11 14.92 8.00
N PRO A 113 -15.20 15.59 7.59
CA PRO A 113 -16.24 16.07 8.51
C PRO A 113 -16.94 14.97 9.31
N SER A 114 -17.00 13.75 8.77
CA SER A 114 -17.61 12.57 9.39
C SER A 114 -16.61 11.68 10.15
N LEU A 115 -15.44 12.22 10.51
CA LEU A 115 -14.39 11.47 11.23
C LEU A 115 -14.89 11.03 12.62
N LEU A 116 -14.98 9.72 12.85
CA LEU A 116 -15.38 9.14 14.13
C LEU A 116 -14.21 8.61 14.97
N GLY A 117 -13.02 8.45 14.39
CA GLY A 117 -11.88 7.86 15.08
C GLY A 117 -10.58 7.94 14.30
N LEU A 118 -9.47 7.85 15.03
CA LEU A 118 -8.12 7.97 14.48
C LEU A 118 -7.21 6.87 15.03
N CYS A 119 -6.52 6.15 14.16
CA CYS A 119 -5.51 5.16 14.52
C CYS A 119 -4.15 5.50 13.91
N MET A 120 -3.12 5.55 14.76
CA MET A 120 -1.71 5.65 14.35
C MET A 120 -1.01 4.31 14.58
N ILE A 121 -0.28 3.84 13.58
CA ILE A 121 0.52 2.61 13.64
C ILE A 121 2.00 2.94 13.52
N ASP A 122 2.74 2.61 14.57
CA ASP A 122 4.20 2.62 14.66
C ASP A 122 4.84 3.96 14.28
N VAL A 123 4.26 5.07 14.76
CA VAL A 123 4.78 6.42 14.63
C VAL A 123 4.63 7.20 15.93
N VAL A 124 5.74 7.74 16.42
CA VAL A 124 5.82 8.62 17.59
C VAL A 124 6.84 9.70 17.28
N GLU A 125 6.55 10.96 17.61
CA GLU A 125 7.40 12.10 17.22
C GLU A 125 8.85 11.92 17.65
N GLY A 126 9.11 11.71 18.94
CA GLY A 126 10.48 11.65 19.47
C GLY A 126 11.34 10.61 18.75
N THR A 127 10.84 9.37 18.66
CA THR A 127 11.59 8.29 18.00
C THR A 127 11.65 8.43 16.48
N ALA A 128 10.63 9.03 15.85
CA ALA A 128 10.65 9.32 14.41
C ALA A 128 11.75 10.35 14.08
N MET A 129 11.85 11.42 14.87
CA MET A 129 12.85 12.48 14.70
C MET A 129 14.28 11.94 14.88
N ASP A 130 14.50 11.08 15.88
CA ASP A 130 15.80 10.43 16.10
C ASP A 130 16.17 9.46 14.97
N ALA A 131 15.17 8.80 14.36
CA ALA A 131 15.37 7.79 13.33
C ALA A 131 15.60 8.36 11.91
N LEU A 132 15.38 9.66 11.66
CA LEU A 132 15.47 10.25 10.32
C LEU A 132 16.84 9.99 9.65
N ASN A 133 17.93 10.15 10.40
CA ASN A 133 19.29 9.88 9.89
C ASN A 133 19.52 8.40 9.60
N SER A 134 19.02 7.51 10.47
CA SER A 134 19.10 6.05 10.27
C SER A 134 18.32 5.61 9.03
N MET A 135 17.16 6.23 8.78
CA MET A 135 16.34 5.96 7.60
C MET A 135 17.09 6.27 6.31
N GLN A 136 17.83 7.38 6.22
CA GLN A 136 18.67 7.68 5.04
C GLN A 136 19.69 6.58 4.75
N ASN A 137 20.36 6.07 5.79
CA ASN A 137 21.33 4.99 5.66
C ASN A 137 20.66 3.70 5.19
N PHE A 138 19.50 3.36 5.78
CA PHE A 138 18.70 2.22 5.35
C PHE A 138 18.30 2.35 3.87
N LEU A 139 17.73 3.48 3.46
CA LEU A 139 17.26 3.70 2.08
C LEU A 139 18.39 3.59 1.05
N ARG A 140 19.60 4.06 1.38
CA ARG A 140 20.81 3.96 0.53
C ARG A 140 21.38 2.55 0.45
N SER A 141 21.17 1.73 1.48
CA SER A 141 21.65 0.35 1.52
C SER A 141 20.83 -0.62 0.66
N ARG A 142 19.62 -0.22 0.24
CA ARG A 142 18.72 -1.08 -0.55
C ARG A 142 19.26 -1.33 -1.97
N PRO A 143 18.97 -2.50 -2.56
CA PRO A 143 19.25 -2.74 -3.98
C PRO A 143 18.62 -1.65 -4.84
N LYS A 144 19.35 -1.15 -5.86
CA LYS A 144 18.81 -0.11 -6.77
C LYS A 144 17.77 -0.69 -7.74
N THR A 145 17.96 -1.95 -8.12
CA THR A 145 17.11 -2.66 -9.07
C THR A 145 16.91 -4.12 -8.65
N PHE A 146 15.87 -4.74 -9.18
CA PHE A 146 15.54 -6.16 -9.05
C PHE A 146 15.36 -6.78 -10.43
N LYS A 147 15.77 -8.05 -10.60
CA LYS A 147 15.67 -8.76 -11.90
C LYS A 147 14.23 -9.16 -12.24
N SER A 148 13.42 -9.39 -11.22
CA SER A 148 12.01 -9.74 -11.35
C SER A 148 11.25 -9.27 -10.12
N LEU A 149 9.92 -9.26 -10.22
CA LEU A 149 9.05 -8.99 -9.08
C LEU A 149 9.20 -10.06 -7.98
N GLU A 150 9.40 -11.32 -8.36
CA GLU A 150 9.66 -12.41 -7.41
C GLU A 150 10.94 -12.18 -6.61
N ASN A 151 12.00 -11.67 -7.24
CA ASN A 151 13.23 -11.35 -6.52
C ASN A 151 13.06 -10.15 -5.58
N ALA A 152 12.20 -9.19 -5.91
CA ALA A 152 11.87 -8.09 -5.00
C ALA A 152 11.11 -8.60 -3.77
N ILE A 153 10.11 -9.48 -3.97
CA ILE A 153 9.35 -10.14 -2.89
C ILE A 153 10.27 -11.00 -2.02
N GLU A 154 11.14 -11.80 -2.63
CA GLU A 154 12.09 -12.62 -1.88
C GLU A 154 13.06 -11.76 -1.06
N TRP A 155 13.57 -10.67 -1.63
CA TRP A 155 14.46 -9.74 -0.93
C TRP A 155 13.76 -9.05 0.25
N SER A 156 12.49 -8.62 0.11
CA SER A 156 11.78 -7.92 1.19
C SER A 156 11.59 -8.82 2.42
N VAL A 157 11.34 -10.11 2.20
CA VAL A 157 11.22 -11.10 3.26
C VAL A 157 12.58 -11.44 3.87
N LYS A 158 13.61 -11.69 3.05
CA LYS A 158 14.94 -12.07 3.55
C LYS A 158 15.68 -10.93 4.26
N SER A 159 15.46 -9.68 3.84
CA SER A 159 16.01 -8.50 4.50
C SER A 159 15.28 -8.14 5.80
N GLY A 160 14.11 -8.74 6.05
CA GLY A 160 13.27 -8.45 7.21
C GLY A 160 12.47 -7.15 7.08
N GLN A 161 12.39 -6.55 5.89
CA GLN A 161 11.54 -5.38 5.64
C GLN A 161 10.05 -5.72 5.83
N ILE A 162 9.62 -6.90 5.34
CA ILE A 162 8.28 -7.45 5.55
C ILE A 162 8.47 -8.89 6.03
N ARG A 163 8.03 -9.22 7.22
CA ARG A 163 8.24 -10.56 7.82
C ARG A 163 7.22 -11.57 7.32
N ASN A 164 6.03 -11.10 6.97
CA ASN A 164 4.94 -11.92 6.46
C ASN A 164 5.06 -12.12 4.94
N LEU A 165 5.32 -13.36 4.52
CA LEU A 165 5.41 -13.72 3.09
C LEU A 165 4.11 -13.47 2.34
N GLU A 166 2.95 -13.70 2.97
CA GLU A 166 1.66 -13.47 2.33
C GLU A 166 1.50 -11.98 1.96
N SER A 167 1.72 -11.09 2.93
CA SER A 167 1.67 -9.64 2.70
C SER A 167 2.70 -9.21 1.67
N ALA A 168 3.94 -9.71 1.76
CA ALA A 168 4.99 -9.34 0.82
C ALA A 168 4.65 -9.67 -0.65
N ARG A 169 3.99 -10.81 -0.90
CA ARG A 169 3.63 -11.25 -2.27
C ARG A 169 2.61 -10.33 -2.95
N VAL A 170 1.76 -9.66 -2.17
CA VAL A 170 0.76 -8.70 -2.70
C VAL A 170 1.26 -7.26 -2.61
N SER A 171 1.94 -6.87 -1.53
CA SER A 171 2.27 -5.46 -1.28
C SER A 171 3.50 -4.96 -2.04
N MET A 172 4.50 -5.82 -2.28
CA MET A 172 5.75 -5.41 -2.92
C MET A 172 5.55 -4.90 -4.36
N VAL A 173 4.51 -5.36 -5.05
CA VAL A 173 4.17 -4.91 -6.40
C VAL A 173 3.84 -3.41 -6.45
N GLY A 174 3.35 -2.87 -5.33
CA GLY A 174 3.10 -1.45 -5.16
C GLY A 174 4.36 -0.63 -4.85
N GLN A 175 5.42 -1.26 -4.34
CA GLN A 175 6.65 -0.59 -3.92
C GLN A 175 7.70 -0.49 -5.03
N VAL A 176 7.60 -1.35 -6.05
CA VAL A 176 8.47 -1.34 -7.23
C VAL A 176 7.71 -1.00 -8.51
N LYS A 177 8.44 -0.60 -9.55
CA LYS A 177 7.93 -0.38 -10.90
C LYS A 177 8.92 -0.94 -11.91
N GLN A 178 8.46 -1.29 -13.10
CA GLN A 178 9.39 -1.63 -14.19
C GLN A 178 10.25 -0.41 -14.51
N CYS A 179 11.53 -0.64 -14.73
CA CYS A 179 12.42 0.34 -15.32
C CYS A 179 11.87 0.66 -16.71
N GLU A 180 11.64 1.94 -16.97
CA GLU A 180 11.37 2.39 -18.33
C GLU A 180 12.63 2.08 -19.14
N GLY A 181 12.60 1.01 -19.93
CA GLY A 181 13.56 0.84 -21.02
C GLY A 181 13.41 2.05 -21.93
N ALA A 182 14.49 2.51 -22.56
CA ALA A 182 14.41 3.50 -23.62
C ALA A 182 13.39 3.02 -24.67
N ALA A 183 12.15 3.49 -24.53
CA ALA A 183 11.08 3.23 -25.48
C ALA A 183 11.09 4.43 -26.43
N SER A 184 11.42 4.14 -27.69
CA SER A 184 11.24 5.04 -28.82
C SER A 184 9.84 5.67 -28.80
N PRO A 185 9.67 6.91 -29.30
CA PRO A 185 8.43 7.65 -29.18
C PRO A 185 7.41 7.13 -30.21
N GLU A 186 6.55 6.20 -29.83
CA GLU A 186 5.31 5.97 -30.58
C GLU A 186 4.13 6.04 -29.61
N GLY A 187 3.29 7.06 -29.83
CA GLY A 187 2.11 7.35 -29.03
C GLY A 187 1.00 6.31 -29.20
N PRO A 188 -0.03 6.37 -28.34
CA PRO A 188 -1.13 5.40 -28.38
C PRO A 188 -1.99 5.63 -29.63
N LYS A 189 -2.04 4.65 -30.54
CA LYS A 189 -3.09 4.61 -31.57
C LYS A 189 -4.39 4.18 -30.92
N ALA A 190 -5.37 5.09 -30.98
CA ALA A 190 -6.76 4.85 -30.60
C ALA A 190 -7.36 3.73 -31.45
N ILE A 191 -8.14 2.88 -30.79
CA ILE A 191 -9.04 1.91 -31.42
C ILE A 191 -10.19 2.71 -32.02
N VAL A 192 -10.36 2.64 -33.35
CA VAL A 192 -11.53 3.15 -34.05
C VAL A 192 -12.23 1.94 -34.67
N GLU A 193 -13.47 1.71 -34.25
CA GLU A 193 -14.43 0.81 -34.89
C GLU A 193 -14.77 1.28 -36.31
N GLY A 194 -14.90 0.35 -37.25
CA GLY A 194 -15.36 0.63 -38.61
C GLY A 194 -15.73 -0.63 -39.36
N ILE A 195 -16.99 -0.69 -39.75
CA ILE A 195 -17.75 -1.76 -40.42
C ILE A 195 -17.51 -1.74 -41.94
N ILE A 196 -17.47 -2.95 -42.55
CA ILE A 196 -17.80 -3.41 -43.93
C ILE A 196 -17.58 -2.44 -45.12
N GLU A 197 -16.84 -2.91 -46.15
CA GLU A 197 -17.33 -2.99 -47.54
C GLU A 197 -16.40 -3.86 -48.41
N GLU A 198 -17.05 -4.71 -49.22
CA GLU A 198 -16.50 -5.58 -50.27
C GLU A 198 -16.11 -4.75 -51.50
N GLU A 199 -15.13 -5.20 -52.31
CA GLU A 199 -15.26 -5.24 -53.79
C GLU A 199 -14.11 -6.01 -54.46
N GLU A 200 -14.44 -6.49 -55.66
CA GLU A 200 -13.91 -7.55 -56.52
C GLU A 200 -12.55 -7.24 -57.22
N GLU A 201 -11.70 -8.26 -57.41
CA GLU A 201 -11.28 -8.90 -58.70
C GLU A 201 -10.50 -8.02 -59.69
N GLU A 202 -9.30 -8.48 -60.10
CA GLU A 202 -8.98 -8.86 -61.49
C GLU A 202 -7.52 -9.38 -61.64
N GLU A 203 -7.38 -10.26 -62.63
CA GLU A 203 -6.28 -11.13 -63.07
C GLU A 203 -5.11 -10.34 -63.74
N GLU A 204 -3.97 -10.82 -64.25
CA GLU A 204 -3.46 -12.12 -64.73
C GLU A 204 -1.93 -11.97 -65.01
N ASP A 205 -1.21 -13.11 -65.01
CA ASP A 205 0.03 -13.51 -65.74
C ASP A 205 1.37 -12.72 -65.70
N ASP A 206 2.49 -13.39 -65.34
CA ASP A 206 3.26 -14.23 -66.29
C ASP A 206 4.59 -14.81 -65.69
N GLU A 207 4.86 -16.05 -66.10
CA GLU A 207 6.06 -16.91 -66.16
C GLU A 207 7.34 -16.74 -65.28
N GLY A 208 7.68 -17.86 -64.61
CA GLY A 208 8.92 -18.60 -64.95
C GLY A 208 10.17 -18.44 -64.07
N GLY A 209 10.53 -19.50 -63.34
CA GLY A 209 11.93 -19.70 -62.91
C GLY A 209 12.16 -20.37 -61.55
N VAL A 210 12.20 -21.70 -61.52
CA VAL A 210 12.72 -22.49 -60.40
C VAL A 210 14.24 -22.33 -60.31
N SER A 211 14.79 -21.99 -59.12
CA SER A 211 15.97 -22.66 -58.54
C SER A 211 16.50 -21.98 -57.27
N VAL A 212 16.45 -22.74 -56.16
CA VAL A 212 17.45 -22.83 -55.08
C VAL A 212 17.77 -21.54 -54.31
N ASN A 213 17.20 -21.41 -53.11
CA ASN A 213 17.88 -20.65 -52.07
C ASN A 213 17.96 -21.40 -50.73
N LYS A 214 19.19 -21.42 -50.22
CA LYS A 214 19.66 -22.05 -48.98
C LYS A 214 18.74 -21.71 -47.81
N ARG A 215 18.24 -22.74 -47.12
CA ARG A 215 17.77 -22.64 -45.73
C ARG A 215 18.92 -22.14 -44.85
N LYS A 216 18.98 -20.85 -44.56
CA LYS A 216 19.61 -20.33 -43.35
C LYS A 216 18.61 -20.53 -42.22
N LYS A 217 18.96 -21.38 -41.25
CA LYS A 217 18.36 -21.37 -39.92
C LYS A 217 18.64 -19.99 -39.33
N GLU A 218 17.64 -19.13 -39.31
CA GLU A 218 17.65 -17.97 -38.42
C GLU A 218 17.40 -18.50 -37.01
N ASP A 219 18.41 -18.29 -36.17
CA ASP A 219 18.41 -18.60 -34.76
C ASP A 219 17.52 -17.52 -34.11
N ASP A 220 16.28 -17.88 -33.84
CA ASP A 220 15.30 -17.03 -33.17
C ASP A 220 15.64 -16.97 -31.68
N THR A 221 16.79 -16.39 -31.35
CA THR A 221 17.06 -15.93 -29.99
C THR A 221 16.24 -14.68 -29.76
N GLU A 222 14.98 -14.86 -29.37
CA GLU A 222 14.24 -13.85 -28.61
C GLU A 222 15.10 -13.50 -27.40
N THR A 223 15.88 -12.42 -27.51
CA THR A 223 16.47 -11.75 -26.36
C THR A 223 15.32 -11.32 -25.47
N LYS A 224 14.94 -12.15 -24.49
CA LYS A 224 14.02 -11.76 -23.42
C LYS A 224 14.55 -10.45 -22.85
N LYS A 225 13.88 -9.34 -23.16
CA LYS A 225 14.18 -8.06 -22.51
C LYS A 225 14.06 -8.31 -21.02
N GLU A 226 15.19 -8.30 -20.31
CA GLU A 226 15.16 -8.42 -18.85
C GLU A 226 14.43 -7.19 -18.32
N HIS A 227 13.19 -7.38 -17.89
CA HIS A 227 12.39 -6.33 -17.27
C HIS A 227 12.93 -6.09 -15.86
N LEU A 228 13.93 -5.21 -15.77
CA LEU A 228 14.42 -4.73 -14.49
C LEU A 228 13.31 -3.94 -13.78
N TYR A 229 13.22 -4.13 -12.47
CA TYR A 229 12.36 -3.35 -11.59
C TYR A 229 13.21 -2.40 -10.77
N THR A 230 12.68 -1.24 -10.42
CA THR A 230 13.28 -0.28 -9.49
C THR A 230 12.25 0.20 -8.47
N TRP A 231 12.71 0.87 -7.42
CA TRP A 231 11.82 1.47 -6.43
C TRP A 231 10.87 2.46 -7.10
N ARG A 232 9.60 2.40 -6.73
CA ARG A 232 8.57 3.25 -7.30
C ARG A 232 8.87 4.73 -7.05
N ILE A 233 9.28 5.03 -5.82
CA ILE A 233 9.66 6.35 -5.34
C ILE A 233 11.05 6.33 -4.72
N GLU A 234 11.84 7.35 -5.04
CA GLU A 234 13.09 7.64 -4.33
C GLU A 234 12.76 8.39 -3.04
N LEU A 235 12.37 7.64 -2.00
CA LEU A 235 11.90 8.22 -0.73
C LEU A 235 12.91 9.19 -0.10
N ALA A 236 14.22 8.98 -0.30
CA ALA A 236 15.25 9.90 0.17
C ALA A 236 15.07 11.35 -0.36
N LYS A 237 14.47 11.54 -1.55
CA LYS A 237 14.19 12.88 -2.10
C LYS A 237 13.09 13.64 -1.34
N THR A 238 12.32 12.96 -0.50
CA THR A 238 11.27 13.58 0.32
C THR A 238 11.77 14.02 1.70
N GLU A 239 13.06 13.84 2.02
CA GLU A 239 13.67 14.17 3.30
C GLU A 239 13.36 15.59 3.80
N LYS A 240 13.38 16.56 2.88
CA LYS A 240 13.01 17.96 3.16
C LYS A 240 11.61 18.16 3.74
N TYR A 241 10.72 17.17 3.62
CA TYR A 241 9.35 17.21 4.15
C TYR A 241 9.18 16.45 5.46
N TRP A 242 10.15 15.61 5.85
CA TRP A 242 10.00 14.70 7.00
C TRP A 242 9.83 15.45 8.33
N ASP A 243 10.54 16.56 8.50
CA ASP A 243 10.38 17.42 9.66
C ASP A 243 8.93 17.90 9.82
N GLY A 244 8.31 18.36 8.73
CA GLY A 244 6.91 18.79 8.73
C GLY A 244 5.89 17.67 8.94
N TRP A 245 6.27 16.41 8.72
CA TRP A 245 5.40 15.28 9.03
C TRP A 245 5.36 14.98 10.52
N PHE A 246 6.51 15.01 11.20
CA PHE A 246 6.63 14.47 12.55
C PHE A 246 6.76 15.52 13.66
N ARG A 247 7.27 16.72 13.36
CA ARG A 247 7.42 17.77 14.37
C ARG A 247 6.07 18.20 14.92
N GLY A 248 5.94 18.16 16.25
CA GLY A 248 4.70 18.45 16.99
C GLY A 248 3.61 17.37 16.87
N LEU A 249 3.88 16.25 16.19
CA LEU A 249 2.87 15.24 15.87
C LEU A 249 2.23 14.64 17.11
N SER A 250 2.99 14.43 18.20
CA SER A 250 2.48 13.82 19.42
C SER A 250 1.42 14.71 20.09
N ASN A 251 1.70 16.01 20.22
CA ASN A 251 0.71 16.96 20.74
C ASN A 251 -0.47 17.15 19.79
N LEU A 252 -0.22 17.13 18.47
CA LEU A 252 -1.27 17.25 17.46
C LEU A 252 -2.25 16.07 17.54
N PHE A 253 -1.74 14.84 17.64
CA PHE A 253 -2.54 13.64 17.87
C PHE A 253 -3.37 13.75 19.17
N LEU A 254 -2.75 14.21 20.26
CA LEU A 254 -3.46 14.39 21.53
C LEU A 254 -4.55 15.47 21.48
N SER A 255 -4.42 16.46 20.58
CA SER A 255 -5.39 17.54 20.40
C SER A 255 -6.64 17.14 19.62
N CYS A 256 -6.59 16.03 18.86
CA CYS A 256 -7.75 15.55 18.11
C CYS A 256 -8.91 15.19 19.07
N PRO A 257 -10.12 15.75 18.89
CA PRO A 257 -11.25 15.53 19.79
C PRO A 257 -11.95 14.17 19.61
N THR A 258 -11.49 13.33 18.68
CA THR A 258 -12.06 12.01 18.39
C THR A 258 -11.41 10.91 19.25
N PRO A 259 -12.07 9.76 19.43
CA PRO A 259 -11.46 8.55 19.96
C PRO A 259 -10.21 8.14 19.17
N LYS A 260 -9.17 7.74 19.90
CA LYS A 260 -7.83 7.52 19.37
C LYS A 260 -7.29 6.16 19.75
N LEU A 261 -6.64 5.49 18.80
CA LEU A 261 -5.92 4.24 18.97
C LEU A 261 -4.45 4.43 18.54
N LEU A 262 -3.52 3.94 19.35
CA LEU A 262 -2.10 3.88 19.01
C LEU A 262 -1.63 2.41 19.05
N LEU A 263 -1.11 1.91 17.93
CA LEU A 263 -0.54 0.57 17.83
C LEU A 263 0.97 0.68 17.66
N LEU A 264 1.74 0.04 18.53
CA LEU A 264 3.21 0.08 18.52
C LEU A 264 3.81 -1.31 18.43
N ALA A 265 4.94 -1.45 17.73
CA ALA A 265 5.72 -2.69 17.76
C ALA A 265 6.42 -2.92 19.13
N GLY A 266 6.62 -1.86 19.92
CA GLY A 266 7.28 -1.89 21.22
C GLY A 266 6.94 -0.67 22.08
N VAL A 267 6.96 -0.84 23.41
CA VAL A 267 6.67 0.24 24.40
C VAL A 267 7.76 1.31 24.47
N ASP A 268 8.97 0.94 24.09
CA ASP A 268 10.16 1.80 24.04
C ASP A 268 10.04 2.93 23.01
N ARG A 269 8.96 2.95 22.24
CA ARG A 269 8.71 3.95 21.20
C ARG A 269 7.99 5.20 21.67
N LEU A 270 7.36 5.19 22.85
CA LEU A 270 6.64 6.36 23.37
C LEU A 270 7.61 7.49 23.73
N ASP A 271 7.26 8.71 23.33
CA ASP A 271 7.93 9.92 23.79
C ASP A 271 7.28 10.47 25.06
N LYS A 272 7.83 11.57 25.57
CA LYS A 272 7.34 12.22 26.78
C LYS A 272 5.86 12.62 26.68
N ASP A 273 5.45 13.20 25.55
CA ASP A 273 4.12 13.77 25.41
C ASP A 273 3.06 12.67 25.31
N LEU A 274 3.30 11.63 24.51
CA LEU A 274 2.40 10.47 24.43
C LEU A 274 2.40 9.65 25.72
N THR A 275 3.52 9.57 26.44
CA THR A 275 3.55 8.93 27.77
C THR A 275 2.61 9.65 28.74
N ILE A 276 2.70 10.98 28.82
CA ILE A 276 1.80 11.79 29.66
C ILE A 276 0.35 11.63 29.20
N GLY A 277 0.09 11.71 27.88
CA GLY A 277 -1.25 11.55 27.32
C GLY A 277 -1.86 10.18 27.59
N GLN A 278 -1.05 9.12 27.54
CA GLN A 278 -1.48 7.76 27.85
C GLN A 278 -1.82 7.59 29.33
N MET A 279 -0.99 8.13 30.23
CA MET A 279 -1.26 8.11 31.67
C MET A 279 -2.53 8.90 32.04
N GLN A 280 -2.88 9.91 31.24
CA GLN A 280 -4.14 10.67 31.37
C GLN A 280 -5.35 9.97 30.72
N GLY A 281 -5.16 8.81 30.07
CA GLY A 281 -6.23 8.08 29.38
C GLY A 281 -6.76 8.77 28.12
N LYS A 282 -5.95 9.60 27.45
CA LYS A 282 -6.38 10.37 26.27
C LYS A 282 -6.55 9.54 25.00
N PHE A 283 -5.98 8.34 24.95
CA PHE A 283 -6.08 7.41 23.83
C PHE A 283 -5.96 5.96 24.32
N GLN A 284 -6.41 5.01 23.51
CA GLN A 284 -6.18 3.59 23.74
C GLN A 284 -4.86 3.19 23.09
N MET A 285 -4.07 2.35 23.76
CA MET A 285 -2.79 1.86 23.23
C MET A 285 -2.77 0.33 23.26
N GLN A 286 -2.25 -0.27 22.21
CA GLN A 286 -1.86 -1.68 22.21
C GLN A 286 -0.45 -1.86 21.67
N VAL A 287 0.26 -2.84 22.23
CA VAL A 287 1.62 -3.18 21.85
C VAL A 287 1.59 -4.54 21.18
N LEU A 288 2.08 -4.61 19.96
CA LEU A 288 2.12 -5.81 19.13
C LEU A 288 3.58 -6.25 18.96
N PRO A 289 4.13 -6.99 19.94
CA PRO A 289 5.54 -7.37 19.92
C PRO A 289 5.85 -8.27 18.73
N GLN A 290 7.15 -8.39 18.42
CA GLN A 290 7.71 -9.25 17.36
C GLN A 290 7.46 -8.77 15.92
N CYS A 291 6.89 -7.58 15.75
CA CYS A 291 6.75 -6.93 14.45
C CYS A 291 7.98 -6.07 14.12
N GLY A 292 8.28 -5.92 12.83
CA GLY A 292 9.16 -4.87 12.32
C GLY A 292 8.42 -3.53 12.25
N HIS A 293 8.81 -2.69 11.30
CA HIS A 293 8.22 -1.36 11.10
C HIS A 293 6.77 -1.42 10.59
N ALA A 294 6.47 -2.32 9.66
CA ALA A 294 5.14 -2.46 9.06
C ALA A 294 4.28 -3.47 9.85
N VAL A 295 3.85 -3.10 11.06
CA VAL A 295 3.08 -3.96 11.98
C VAL A 295 1.82 -4.55 11.32
N HIS A 296 1.15 -3.77 10.47
CA HIS A 296 -0.05 -4.19 9.74
C HIS A 296 0.23 -5.20 8.62
N GLU A 297 1.46 -5.27 8.11
CA GLU A 297 1.88 -6.33 7.18
C GLU A 297 2.38 -7.57 7.93
N ASP A 298 3.11 -7.37 9.04
CA ASP A 298 3.73 -8.43 9.81
C ASP A 298 2.73 -9.23 10.67
N ALA A 299 1.74 -8.56 11.25
CA ALA A 299 0.71 -9.16 12.11
C ALA A 299 -0.70 -8.62 11.77
N PRO A 300 -1.18 -8.80 10.52
CA PRO A 300 -2.45 -8.24 10.05
C PRO A 300 -3.63 -8.65 10.92
N ASP A 301 -3.68 -9.92 11.36
CA ASP A 301 -4.74 -10.42 12.24
C ASP A 301 -4.81 -9.71 13.58
N LYS A 302 -3.66 -9.44 14.21
CA LYS A 302 -3.61 -8.75 15.50
C LYS A 302 -3.97 -7.28 15.37
N VAL A 303 -3.55 -6.65 14.27
CA VAL A 303 -3.96 -5.28 13.95
C VAL A 303 -5.47 -5.21 13.70
N ALA A 304 -6.02 -6.16 12.95
CA ALA A 304 -7.45 -6.26 12.71
C ALA A 304 -8.25 -6.51 14.00
N GLU A 305 -7.78 -7.39 14.88
CA GLU A 305 -8.37 -7.61 16.20
C GLU A 305 -8.38 -6.33 17.05
N ALA A 306 -7.24 -5.64 17.15
CA ALA A 306 -7.13 -4.39 17.90
C ALA A 306 -8.10 -3.30 17.39
N VAL A 307 -8.18 -3.14 16.07
CA VAL A 307 -9.07 -2.17 15.41
C VAL A 307 -10.54 -2.58 15.58
N ALA A 308 -10.88 -3.86 15.42
CA ALA A 308 -12.23 -4.38 15.63
C ALA A 308 -12.71 -4.15 17.07
N THR A 309 -11.92 -4.57 18.06
CA THR A 309 -12.23 -4.34 19.49
C THR A 309 -12.42 -2.86 19.79
N PHE A 310 -11.57 -1.99 19.22
CA PHE A 310 -11.72 -0.54 19.37
C PHE A 310 -13.04 -0.02 18.79
N LEU A 311 -13.36 -0.37 17.54
CA LEU A 311 -14.58 0.06 16.86
C LEU A 311 -15.85 -0.44 17.58
N ILE A 312 -15.86 -1.70 18.03
CA ILE A 312 -17.01 -2.27 18.76
C ILE A 312 -17.16 -1.63 20.15
N ARG A 313 -16.06 -1.44 20.88
CA ARG A 313 -16.06 -0.77 22.20
C ARG A 313 -16.68 0.63 22.12
N HIS A 314 -16.42 1.35 21.04
CA HIS A 314 -16.97 2.68 20.78
C HIS A 314 -18.32 2.68 20.07
N ARG A 315 -18.91 1.50 19.79
CA ARG A 315 -20.19 1.33 19.08
C ARG A 315 -20.20 1.96 17.68
N PHE A 316 -19.08 1.90 16.99
CA PHE A 316 -18.94 2.37 15.61
C PHE A 316 -19.33 1.32 14.57
N THR A 317 -19.37 0.05 14.95
CA THR A 317 -19.72 -1.08 14.09
C THR A 317 -20.24 -2.25 14.92
N GLU A 318 -20.79 -3.25 14.23
CA GLU A 318 -21.24 -4.53 14.78
C GLU A 318 -20.25 -5.65 14.39
N PRO A 319 -20.03 -6.63 15.28
CA PRO A 319 -19.22 -7.81 14.97
C PRO A 319 -19.89 -8.72 13.93
N ILE A 320 -19.08 -9.46 13.18
CA ILE A 320 -19.51 -10.52 12.25
C ILE A 320 -19.07 -11.88 12.80
N GLY A 321 -19.82 -12.94 12.48
CA GLY A 321 -19.35 -14.32 12.63
C GLY A 321 -19.11 -14.78 14.08
N GLY A 322 -19.71 -14.12 15.07
CA GLY A 322 -19.51 -14.44 16.48
C GLY A 322 -18.15 -14.02 17.05
N PHE A 323 -17.46 -13.08 16.41
CA PHE A 323 -16.22 -12.50 16.92
C PHE A 323 -16.38 -12.03 18.38
N GLN A 324 -15.54 -12.58 19.27
CA GLN A 324 -15.47 -12.20 20.69
C GLN A 324 -14.33 -11.20 20.87
N TRP A 325 -14.60 -10.07 21.51
CA TRP A 325 -13.76 -8.87 21.53
C TRP A 325 -13.47 -8.35 22.93
#